data_AF-A0A354Z0E3-F1
#
_entry.id   AF-A0A354Z0E3-F1
#
_cell.length_a   1.000
_cell.length_b   1.000
_cell.length_c   1.000
_cell.angle_alpha   90.00
_cell.angle_beta   90.00
_cell.angle_gamma   90.00
#
_symmetry.space_group_name_H-M   'P 1'
#
loop_
_entity.id
_entity.type
_entity.pdbx_description
1 polymer ?
#
loop_
_entity_poly.entity_id
_entity_poly.type
_entity_poly.pdbx_seq_one_letter_code
_entity_poly.pdbx_strand_id
1 'polypeptide(L)'
;LAQRTLPDDLWNRLCQSVLKGQCVYLPYLGRNDFPAQIDGADMVELSPSRQPYIHSLFRYDGDLKALAGGGYSRYLLVETAPVALAADHHFYRFGRYVFMNGAVPEQALPDGLYSDGKRQYAFY
;
A
#
# COMPACT_ATOMS: atom_id res chain seq x y z
N LEU A 1 -0.24 20.79 0.81
CA LEU A 1 1.08 20.18 1.08
C LEU A 1 1.96 20.47 -0.13
N ALA A 2 3.09 21.16 0.05
CA ALA A 2 4.01 21.42 -1.07
C ALA A 2 4.55 20.08 -1.58
N GLN A 3 4.27 19.72 -2.84
CA GLN A 3 4.96 18.63 -3.52
C GLN A 3 6.44 19.00 -3.59
N ARG A 4 7.25 18.40 -2.72
CA ARG A 4 8.71 18.46 -2.85
C ARG A 4 9.09 17.48 -3.95
N THR A 5 9.34 17.99 -5.14
CA THR A 5 9.87 17.19 -6.25
C THR A 5 11.31 16.80 -5.91
N LEU A 6 11.63 15.50 -6.01
CA LEU A 6 13.01 15.04 -5.91
C LEU A 6 13.77 15.50 -7.16
N PRO A 7 15.07 15.88 -7.04
CA PRO A 7 15.90 16.09 -8.21
C PRO A 7 15.93 14.86 -9.12
N ASP A 8 15.84 15.05 -10.44
CA ASP A 8 15.73 13.96 -11.42
C ASP A 8 16.89 12.96 -11.33
N ASP A 9 18.11 13.46 -11.07
CA ASP A 9 19.30 12.64 -10.91
C ASP A 9 19.22 11.74 -9.67
N LEU A 10 18.63 12.24 -8.58
CA LEU A 10 18.41 11.47 -7.37
C LEU A 10 17.30 10.42 -7.59
N TRP A 11 16.19 10.82 -8.20
CA TRP A 11 15.10 9.91 -8.58
C TRP A 11 15.62 8.75 -9.45
N ASN A 12 16.34 9.06 -10.52
CA ASN A 12 16.87 8.05 -11.43
C ASN A 12 17.82 7.08 -10.73
N ARG A 13 18.68 7.57 -9.83
CA ARG A 13 19.59 6.72 -9.05
C ARG A 13 18.82 5.79 -8.10
N LEU A 14 17.78 6.27 -7.43
CA LEU A 14 16.94 5.46 -6.55
C LEU A 14 16.22 4.36 -7.33
N CYS A 15 15.58 4.71 -8.45
CA CYS A 15 14.91 3.76 -9.33
C CYS A 15 15.88 2.69 -9.85
N GLN A 16 17.05 3.10 -10.35
CA GLN A 16 18.07 2.16 -10.82
C GLN A 16 18.56 1.24 -9.71
N SER A 17 18.68 1.73 -8.48
CA SER A 17 19.11 0.92 -7.34
C SER A 17 18.09 -0.18 -7.04
N VAL A 18 16.79 0.16 -6.99
CA VAL A 18 15.72 -0.82 -6.75
C VAL A 18 15.63 -1.83 -7.91
N LEU A 19 15.62 -1.34 -9.16
CA LEU A 19 15.54 -2.20 -10.36
C LEU A 19 16.72 -3.16 -10.51
N LYS A 20 17.92 -2.78 -10.04
CA LYS A 20 19.12 -3.60 -10.11
C LYS A 20 19.43 -4.36 -8.80
N GLY A 21 18.57 -4.27 -7.80
CA GLY A 21 18.80 -4.90 -6.49
C GLY A 21 20.04 -4.36 -5.77
N GLN A 22 20.41 -3.10 -6.00
CA GLN A 22 21.56 -2.45 -5.37
C GLN A 22 21.13 -1.72 -4.09
N CYS A 23 21.89 -1.91 -3.01
CA CYS A 23 21.67 -1.20 -1.75
C CYS A 23 22.99 -0.91 -1.03
N VAL A 24 23.04 0.20 -0.29
CA VAL A 24 24.15 0.52 0.62
C VAL A 24 23.99 -0.23 1.94
N TYR A 25 22.74 -0.37 2.39
CA TYR A 25 22.35 -1.09 3.60
C TYR A 25 21.39 -2.21 3.24
N LEU A 26 21.58 -3.37 3.84
CA LEU A 26 20.67 -4.51 3.66
C LEU A 26 19.27 -4.12 4.19
N PRO A 27 18.21 -4.19 3.36
CA PRO A 27 16.86 -3.90 3.84
C PRO A 27 16.37 -5.00 4.77
N TYR A 28 15.49 -4.66 5.72
CA TYR A 28 15.01 -5.57 6.74
C TYR A 28 13.54 -5.31 7.13
N LEU A 29 12.86 -6.36 7.58
CA LEU A 29 11.46 -6.33 8.01
C LEU A 29 11.37 -5.90 9.48
N GLY A 30 11.46 -4.59 9.71
CA GLY A 30 11.32 -3.95 11.02
C GLY A 30 12.55 -4.09 11.93
N ARG A 31 13.11 -5.30 12.05
CA ARG A 31 14.36 -5.60 12.78
C ARG A 31 15.43 -6.15 11.85
N ASN A 32 16.69 -5.86 12.14
CA ASN A 32 17.87 -6.31 11.40
C ASN A 32 18.03 -7.84 11.29
N ASP A 33 17.39 -8.61 12.17
CA ASP A 33 17.41 -10.08 12.14
C ASP A 33 16.58 -10.69 11.00
N PHE A 34 15.75 -9.88 10.33
CA PHE A 34 14.87 -10.32 9.25
C PHE A 34 15.20 -9.59 7.95
N PRO A 35 16.19 -10.05 7.17
CA PRO A 35 16.49 -9.46 5.86
C PRO A 35 15.24 -9.45 4.97
N ALA A 36 15.00 -8.31 4.32
CA ALA A 36 13.94 -8.17 3.33
C ALA A 36 14.52 -8.45 1.94
N GLN A 37 13.92 -9.38 1.20
CA GLN A 37 14.26 -9.61 -0.20
C GLN A 37 13.33 -8.76 -1.07
N ILE A 38 13.90 -7.93 -1.93
CA ILE A 38 13.16 -7.16 -2.94
C ILE A 38 13.58 -7.73 -4.30
N ASP A 39 12.66 -8.41 -4.97
CA ASP A 39 12.85 -9.00 -6.28
C ASP A 39 11.67 -8.68 -7.21
N GLY A 40 11.84 -8.92 -8.51
CA GLY A 40 10.78 -8.66 -9.51
C GLY A 40 10.31 -7.20 -9.55
N ALA A 41 11.18 -6.25 -9.22
CA ALA A 41 10.86 -4.84 -9.26
C ALA A 41 10.81 -4.35 -10.72
N ASP A 42 9.71 -3.70 -11.08
CA ASP A 42 9.49 -3.12 -12.40
C ASP A 42 8.92 -1.71 -12.29
N MET A 43 9.18 -0.89 -13.31
CA MET A 43 8.50 0.39 -13.47
C MET A 43 7.11 0.14 -14.09
N VAL A 44 6.07 0.67 -13.47
CA VAL A 44 4.69 0.54 -13.96
C VAL A 44 4.05 1.91 -14.14
N GLU A 45 3.22 2.02 -15.18
CA GLU A 45 2.39 3.20 -15.41
C GLU A 45 1.06 3.02 -14.70
N LEU A 46 0.63 4.03 -13.95
CA LEU A 46 -0.60 3.99 -13.18
C LEU A 46 -1.65 4.91 -13.82
N SER A 47 -2.86 4.39 -13.95
CA SER A 47 -4.03 5.15 -14.39
C SER A 47 -5.14 5.09 -13.35
N PRO A 48 -5.92 6.17 -13.14
CA PRO A 48 -7.08 6.13 -12.24
C PRO A 48 -8.03 4.99 -12.60
N SER A 49 -8.52 4.27 -11.60
CA SER A 49 -9.43 3.14 -11.77
C SER A 49 -10.45 3.08 -10.63
N ARG A 50 -11.58 2.40 -10.84
CA ARG A 50 -12.56 2.08 -9.79
C ARG A 50 -13.03 0.63 -9.89
N GLN A 51 -12.12 -0.28 -10.23
CA GLN A 51 -12.47 -1.70 -10.20
C GLN A 51 -12.77 -2.14 -8.76
N PRO A 52 -13.59 -3.17 -8.55
CA PRO A 52 -13.95 -3.59 -7.20
C PRO A 52 -12.88 -4.46 -6.51
N TYR A 53 -11.87 -4.95 -7.24
CA TYR A 53 -10.83 -5.83 -6.69
C TYR A 53 -9.56 -5.04 -6.39
N ILE A 54 -9.20 -4.92 -5.11
CA ILE A 54 -8.03 -4.18 -4.64
C ILE A 54 -6.91 -5.18 -4.28
N HIS A 55 -5.73 -4.98 -4.86
CA HIS A 55 -4.57 -5.87 -4.76
C HIS A 55 -3.50 -5.37 -3.77
N SER A 56 -3.85 -4.35 -2.98
CA SER A 56 -3.04 -3.82 -1.88
C SER A 56 -3.88 -3.75 -0.61
N LEU A 57 -3.21 -3.61 0.53
CA LEU A 57 -3.88 -3.11 1.74
C LEU A 57 -4.45 -1.71 1.46
N PHE A 58 -5.63 -1.43 1.99
CA PHE A 58 -6.24 -0.10 1.91
C PHE A 58 -6.87 0.29 3.24
N ARG A 59 -6.89 1.58 3.52
CA ARG A 59 -7.48 2.10 4.76
C ARG A 59 -9.00 1.98 4.70
N TYR A 60 -9.60 1.42 5.75
CA TYR A 60 -11.04 1.27 5.83
C TYR A 60 -11.55 1.52 7.25
N ASP A 61 -12.28 2.61 7.43
CA ASP A 61 -12.82 3.05 8.72
C ASP A 61 -14.32 2.66 8.89
N GLY A 62 -14.93 1.99 7.91
CA GLY A 62 -16.34 1.55 7.93
C GLY A 62 -16.63 0.26 8.72
N ASP A 63 -17.84 -0.28 8.64
CA ASP A 63 -18.19 -1.54 9.30
C ASP A 63 -17.61 -2.75 8.54
N LEU A 64 -16.76 -3.55 9.20
CA LEU A 64 -16.18 -4.76 8.59
C LEU A 64 -17.23 -5.78 8.17
N LYS A 65 -18.43 -5.77 8.78
CA LYS A 65 -19.55 -6.63 8.33
C LYS A 65 -19.97 -6.33 6.90
N ALA A 66 -19.78 -5.08 6.44
CA ALA A 66 -20.05 -4.70 5.06
C ALA A 66 -19.06 -5.34 4.06
N LEU A 67 -17.88 -5.77 4.53
CA LEU A 67 -16.86 -6.45 3.74
C LEU A 67 -16.87 -7.97 3.92
N ALA A 68 -17.38 -8.46 5.05
CA ALA A 68 -17.34 -9.87 5.45
C ALA A 68 -18.40 -10.77 4.77
N GLY A 69 -19.29 -10.23 3.94
CA GLY A 69 -20.32 -11.02 3.25
C GLY A 69 -19.73 -11.96 2.19
N GLY A 70 -20.23 -13.19 2.06
CA GLY A 70 -19.92 -14.10 0.95
C GLY A 70 -19.63 -15.55 1.34
N GLY A 71 -19.27 -16.37 0.34
CA GLY A 71 -19.06 -17.82 0.51
C GLY A 71 -17.73 -18.21 1.19
N TYR A 72 -17.57 -19.51 1.46
CA TYR A 72 -16.51 -20.11 2.26
C TYR A 72 -15.05 -19.83 1.82
N SER A 73 -14.83 -19.27 0.61
CA SER A 73 -13.49 -18.96 0.08
C SER A 73 -13.05 -17.51 0.28
N ARG A 74 -13.86 -16.67 0.92
CA ARG A 74 -13.48 -15.27 1.22
C ARG A 74 -12.65 -15.18 2.50
N TYR A 75 -11.58 -14.39 2.46
CA TYR A 75 -10.87 -13.96 3.64
C TYR A 75 -10.77 -12.44 3.70
N LEU A 76 -10.75 -11.95 4.93
CA LEU A 76 -10.56 -10.55 5.27
C LEU A 76 -9.39 -10.48 6.24
N LEU A 77 -8.26 -9.97 5.75
CA LEU A 77 -7.14 -9.57 6.58
C LEU A 77 -7.41 -8.17 7.12
N VAL A 78 -7.19 -7.98 8.43
CA VAL A 78 -7.30 -6.68 9.09
C VAL A 78 -6.00 -6.43 9.85
N GLU A 79 -5.39 -5.28 9.59
CA GLU A 79 -4.18 -4.83 10.24
C GLU A 79 -4.40 -3.43 10.86
N THR A 80 -3.82 -3.20 12.03
CA THR A 80 -3.76 -1.86 12.64
C THR A 80 -2.34 -1.33 12.48
N ALA A 81 -2.15 -0.33 11.63
CA ALA A 81 -0.83 0.19 11.26
C ALA A 81 -0.73 1.71 11.51
N PRO A 82 0.48 2.26 11.78
CA PRO A 82 0.69 3.70 11.91
C PRO A 82 0.27 4.47 10.66
N VAL A 83 -0.51 5.54 10.83
CA VAL A 83 -0.97 6.42 9.73
C VAL A 83 -0.44 7.85 9.85
N ALA A 84 -0.04 8.26 11.05
CA ALA A 84 0.50 9.59 11.30
C ALA A 84 1.27 9.63 12.62
N LEU A 85 2.07 10.66 12.81
CA LEU A 85 2.62 11.03 14.11
C LEU A 85 1.67 12.05 14.78
N ALA A 86 1.33 11.84 16.05
CA ALA A 86 0.58 12.82 16.84
C ALA A 86 1.46 14.04 17.12
N ALA A 87 1.02 15.22 16.70
CA ALA A 87 1.80 16.46 16.76
C ALA A 87 2.27 16.78 18.19
N ASP A 88 1.39 16.61 19.18
CA ASP A 88 1.63 17.10 20.54
C ASP A 88 2.30 16.09 21.46
N HIS A 89 2.37 14.82 21.06
CA HIS A 89 2.67 13.72 21.97
C HIS A 89 3.66 12.69 21.40
N HIS A 90 4.14 12.88 20.18
CA HIS A 90 5.14 12.03 19.51
C HIS A 90 4.83 10.53 19.49
N PHE A 91 3.57 10.12 19.68
CA PHE A 91 3.12 8.74 19.48
C PHE A 91 2.52 8.56 18.09
N TYR A 92 2.54 7.33 17.58
CA TYR A 92 1.86 7.00 16.34
C TYR A 92 0.35 7.02 16.52
N ARG A 93 -0.35 7.67 15.60
CA ARG A 93 -1.78 7.45 15.36
C ARG A 93 -1.90 6.22 14.47
N PHE A 94 -2.80 5.33 14.82
CA PHE A 94 -3.04 4.10 14.08
C PHE A 94 -4.35 4.17 13.29
N GLY A 95 -4.36 3.52 12.14
CA GLY A 95 -5.53 3.32 11.29
C GLY A 95 -5.70 1.86 10.96
N ARG A 96 -6.92 1.49 10.56
CA ARG A 96 -7.26 0.13 10.16
C ARG A 96 -7.08 -0.04 8.66
N TYR A 97 -6.23 -0.99 8.30
CA TYR A 97 -6.01 -1.44 6.93
C TYR A 97 -6.66 -2.79 6.74
N VAL A 98 -7.24 -2.98 5.56
CA VAL A 98 -7.89 -4.23 5.19
C VAL A 98 -7.39 -4.73 3.86
N PHE A 99 -7.40 -6.05 3.70
CA PHE A 99 -7.18 -6.73 2.44
C PHE A 99 -8.16 -7.89 2.33
N MET A 100 -8.71 -8.11 1.14
CA MET A 100 -9.61 -9.23 0.88
C MET A 100 -9.46 -9.75 -0.54
N ASN A 101 -9.68 -11.04 -0.72
CA ASN A 101 -9.61 -11.71 -2.03
C ASN A 101 -10.92 -11.64 -2.84
N GLY A 102 -11.75 -10.63 -2.60
CA GLY A 102 -13.04 -10.48 -3.29
C GLY A 102 -13.38 -9.03 -3.58
N ALA A 103 -14.45 -8.83 -4.36
CA ALA A 103 -14.96 -7.52 -4.71
C ALA A 103 -15.36 -6.69 -3.47
N VAL A 104 -14.82 -5.49 -3.38
CA VAL A 104 -15.19 -4.46 -2.42
C VAL A 104 -16.44 -3.74 -2.93
N PRO A 105 -17.48 -3.54 -2.10
CA PRO A 105 -18.67 -2.78 -2.47
C PRO A 105 -18.31 -1.37 -2.93
N GLU A 106 -19.04 -0.82 -3.90
CA GLU A 106 -18.73 0.49 -4.51
C GLU A 106 -18.64 1.62 -3.47
N GLN A 107 -19.57 1.63 -2.50
CA GLN A 107 -19.60 2.59 -1.39
C GLN A 107 -18.43 2.45 -0.40
N ALA A 108 -17.69 1.35 -0.48
CA ALA A 108 -16.51 1.07 0.36
C ALA A 108 -15.20 1.21 -0.42
N LEU A 109 -15.24 1.56 -1.72
CA LEU A 109 -14.05 1.80 -2.52
C LEU A 109 -13.40 3.14 -2.11
N PRO A 110 -12.07 3.16 -1.83
CA PRO A 110 -11.35 4.39 -1.58
C PRO A 110 -11.25 5.23 -2.87
N ASP A 111 -11.01 6.53 -2.73
CA ASP A 111 -10.90 7.43 -3.88
C ASP A 111 -9.56 7.33 -4.62
N GLY A 112 -8.48 7.01 -3.90
CA GLY A 112 -7.12 6.91 -4.43
C GLY A 112 -6.81 5.57 -5.12
N LEU A 113 -7.66 5.13 -6.05
CA LEU A 113 -7.50 3.87 -6.76
C LEU A 113 -6.84 4.04 -8.13
N TYR A 114 -5.80 3.23 -8.36
CA TYR A 114 -5.03 3.25 -9.60
C TYR A 114 -4.71 1.84 -10.05
N SER A 115 -4.61 1.65 -11.37
CA SER A 115 -4.30 0.36 -11.97
C SER A 115 -3.11 0.45 -12.94
N ASP A 116 -2.31 -0.61 -12.94
CA ASP A 116 -1.26 -0.88 -13.94
C ASP A 116 -1.79 -1.75 -15.12
N GLY A 117 -3.12 -1.92 -15.22
CA GLY A 117 -3.79 -2.80 -16.17
C GLY A 117 -3.87 -4.27 -15.76
N LYS A 118 -3.13 -4.70 -14.74
CA LYS A 118 -3.15 -6.09 -14.21
C LYS A 118 -3.68 -6.15 -12.78
N ARG A 119 -3.30 -5.18 -11.97
CA ARG A 119 -3.60 -5.04 -10.55
C ARG A 119 -4.14 -3.64 -10.30
N GLN A 120 -4.76 -3.49 -9.14
CA GLN A 120 -5.28 -2.22 -8.68
C GLN A 120 -4.81 -1.97 -7.25
N TYR A 121 -4.35 -0.75 -7.01
CA TYR A 121 -3.71 -0.34 -5.77
C TYR A 121 -4.45 0.86 -5.19
N ALA A 122 -4.55 0.89 -3.86
CA ALA A 122 -5.07 2.03 -3.12
C ALA A 122 -3.92 2.84 -2.51
N PHE A 123 -3.94 4.15 -2.74
CA PHE A 123 -3.03 5.12 -2.14
C PHE A 123 -3.79 6.05 -1.18
N TYR A 124 -3.11 6.60 -0.18
CA TYR A 124 -3.66 7.42 0.90
C TYR A 124 -2.80 8.66 1.19
#